data_AF-A0A9D6ULF6-F1
#
_entry.id   AF-A0A9D6ULF6-F1
#
_cell.length_a   1.000
_cell.length_b   1.000
_cell.length_c   1.000
_cell.angle_alpha   90.00
_cell.angle_beta   90.00
_cell.angle_gamma   90.00
#
_symmetry.space_group_name_H-M   'P 1'
#
loop_
_entity.id
_entity.type
_entity.pdbx_description
1 polymer ?
#
loop_
_entity_poly.entity_id
_entity_poly.type
_entity_poly.pdbx_seq_one_letter_code
_entity_poly.pdbx_strand_id
1 'polypeptide(L)'
;MSPYAGQNRGIYFSPEIGDEVMVSFEFGDTNRPIIVGSMWNGVERPPAGEVYGNEYQNNDIKRIATKSGNRLVMDDKNGRETIVLGTPHHVRVSLFDGGSQLLLHSDGDIHINAGGTVHMKCAQFLREVG
;
A
#
# COMPACT_ATOMS: atom_id res chain seq x y z
N MET A 1 4.19 20.39 0.31
CA MET A 1 2.72 20.34 0.09
C MET A 1 2.29 18.88 0.28
N SER A 2 1.11 18.60 0.85
CA SER A 2 0.57 17.24 0.93
C SER A 2 -0.89 17.26 0.45
N PRO A 3 -1.38 16.20 -0.22
CA PRO A 3 -2.79 16.12 -0.63
C PRO A 3 -3.78 16.27 0.52
N TYR A 4 -3.38 15.98 1.76
CA TYR A 4 -4.17 16.20 2.97
C TYR A 4 -3.26 16.55 4.14
N ALA A 5 -3.54 17.66 4.84
CA ALA A 5 -2.72 18.14 5.95
C ALA A 5 -3.55 18.90 7.01
N GLY A 6 -3.13 18.79 8.27
CA GLY A 6 -3.64 19.53 9.42
C GLY A 6 -2.88 19.16 10.70
N GLN A 7 -3.21 19.78 11.83
CA GLN A 7 -2.58 19.44 13.11
C GLN A 7 -2.84 17.96 13.46
N ASN A 8 -1.77 17.17 13.55
CA ASN A 8 -1.80 15.73 13.82
C ASN A 8 -2.67 14.88 12.87
N ARG A 9 -2.86 15.33 11.61
CA ARG A 9 -3.60 14.58 10.58
C ARG A 9 -3.05 14.88 9.19
N GLY A 10 -3.08 13.91 8.29
CA GLY A 10 -2.64 14.11 6.91
C GLY A 10 -2.14 12.85 6.22
N ILE A 11 -1.65 13.03 5.00
CA ILE A 11 -0.80 12.05 4.31
C ILE A 11 0.64 12.55 4.45
N TYR A 12 1.50 11.78 5.10
CA TYR A 12 2.89 12.16 5.35
C TYR A 12 3.84 11.10 4.81
N PHE A 13 4.44 11.41 3.66
CA PHE A 13 5.55 10.66 3.07
C PHE A 13 6.71 11.66 2.88
N SER A 14 7.80 11.46 3.63
CA SER A 14 9.01 12.26 3.43
C SER A 14 9.90 11.57 2.40
N PRO A 15 10.50 12.32 1.46
CA PRO A 15 11.55 11.79 0.61
C PRO A 15 12.71 11.24 1.44
N GLU A 16 13.39 10.23 0.91
CA GLU A 16 14.61 9.66 1.48
C GLU A 16 15.85 10.45 1.04
N ILE A 17 16.97 10.24 1.72
CA ILE A 17 18.25 10.81 1.30
C ILE A 17 18.65 10.18 -0.04
N GLY A 18 18.79 11.01 -1.07
CA GLY A 18 19.14 10.58 -2.42
C GLY A 18 17.98 10.70 -3.42
N ASP A 19 16.73 10.74 -2.93
CA ASP A 19 15.55 10.85 -3.79
C ASP A 19 15.58 12.13 -4.63
N GLU A 20 15.18 12.00 -5.89
CA GLU A 20 14.98 13.16 -6.74
C GLU A 20 13.66 13.88 -6.39
N VAL A 21 13.74 15.19 -6.19
CA VAL A 21 12.58 16.02 -5.81
C VAL A 21 12.39 17.21 -6.74
N MET A 22 11.13 17.54 -6.99
CA MET A 22 10.75 18.79 -7.64
C MET A 22 10.73 19.92 -6.62
N VAL A 23 11.51 20.97 -6.88
CA VAL A 23 11.58 22.19 -6.05
C VAL A 23 10.91 23.35 -6.78
N SER A 24 10.04 24.06 -6.08
CA SER A 24 9.51 25.36 -6.51
C SER A 24 10.06 26.46 -5.60
N PHE A 25 9.98 27.71 -6.04
CA PHE A 25 10.52 28.86 -5.33
C PHE A 25 9.41 29.86 -5.07
N GLU A 26 9.23 30.26 -3.81
CA GLU A 26 8.17 31.19 -3.41
C GLU A 26 8.33 32.52 -4.17
N PHE A 27 7.33 32.91 -4.96
CA PHE A 27 7.38 34.08 -5.85
C PHE A 27 8.59 34.11 -6.81
N GLY A 28 9.20 32.96 -7.10
CA GLY A 28 10.42 32.87 -7.90
C GLY A 28 11.70 33.27 -7.17
N ASP A 29 11.65 33.52 -5.85
CA ASP A 29 12.84 33.81 -5.03
C ASP A 29 13.61 32.52 -4.76
N THR A 30 14.80 32.39 -5.35
CA THR A 30 15.67 31.22 -5.21
C THR A 30 16.12 30.96 -3.78
N ASN A 31 16.02 31.95 -2.89
CA ASN A 31 16.33 31.79 -1.46
C ASN A 31 15.17 31.16 -0.66
N ARG A 32 14.04 30.88 -1.30
CA ARG A 32 12.84 30.32 -0.67
C ARG A 32 12.35 29.04 -1.35
N PRO A 33 13.16 27.97 -1.35
CA PRO A 33 12.78 26.70 -1.97
C PRO A 33 11.68 25.98 -1.18
N ILE A 34 10.79 25.33 -1.90
CA ILE A 34 9.69 24.49 -1.39
C ILE A 34 9.68 23.19 -2.18
N ILE A 35 9.73 22.06 -1.50
CA ILE A 35 9.55 20.75 -2.11
C ILE A 35 8.07 20.55 -2.46
N VAL A 36 7.81 20.26 -3.74
CA VAL A 36 6.46 20.03 -4.27
C VAL A 36 6.13 18.53 -4.29
N GLY A 37 7.10 17.68 -4.59
CA GLY A 37 6.96 16.22 -4.59
C GLY A 37 8.25 15.50 -5.02
N SER A 38 8.26 14.17 -4.91
CA SER A 38 9.34 13.30 -5.40
C SER A 38 9.08 12.81 -6.82
N MET A 39 10.14 12.45 -7.54
CA MET A 39 10.08 11.98 -8.92
C MET A 39 10.84 10.68 -9.09
N TRP A 40 10.35 9.83 -10.00
CA TRP A 40 11.13 8.71 -10.52
C TRP A 40 12.03 9.16 -11.66
N ASN A 41 13.15 8.48 -11.85
CA ASN A 41 14.11 8.74 -12.91
C ASN A 41 14.67 7.43 -13.51
N GLY A 42 15.71 7.52 -14.34
CA GLY A 42 16.31 6.36 -15.00
C GLY A 42 16.94 5.33 -14.06
N VAL A 43 17.30 5.75 -12.84
CA VAL A 43 17.89 4.95 -11.77
C VAL A 43 16.81 4.53 -10.77
N GLU A 44 16.09 5.50 -10.20
CA GLU A 44 15.01 5.30 -9.24
C GLU A 44 13.67 5.13 -9.96
N ARG A 45 13.38 3.88 -10.33
CA ARG A 45 12.18 3.53 -11.08
C ARG A 45 10.93 3.48 -10.20
N PRO A 46 9.73 3.64 -10.78
CA PRO A 46 8.49 3.38 -10.06
C PRO A 46 8.50 1.98 -9.44
N PRO A 47 7.84 1.78 -8.29
CA PRO A 47 7.83 0.49 -7.60
C PRO A 47 7.34 -0.60 -8.54
N ALA A 48 8.21 -1.58 -8.84
CA ALA A 48 7.94 -2.65 -9.78
C ALA A 48 8.03 -4.03 -9.14
N GLY A 49 7.33 -5.01 -9.70
CA GLY A 49 7.32 -6.40 -9.23
C GLY A 49 5.97 -6.84 -8.64
N GLU A 50 5.82 -8.16 -8.46
CA GLU A 50 4.54 -8.76 -8.06
C GLU A 50 4.18 -8.54 -6.58
N VAL A 51 2.90 -8.20 -6.37
CA VAL A 51 2.10 -8.71 -5.25
C VAL A 51 0.94 -9.53 -5.81
N TYR A 52 0.34 -9.09 -6.92
CA TYR A 52 -0.08 -9.88 -8.10
C TYR A 52 -0.11 -8.93 -9.32
N GLY A 53 0.26 -9.42 -10.51
CA GLY A 53 0.13 -8.71 -11.80
C GLY A 53 1.42 -8.10 -12.39
N ASN A 54 1.55 -8.19 -13.71
CA ASN A 54 2.62 -7.54 -14.50
C ASN A 54 2.17 -6.13 -14.91
N GLU A 55 2.97 -5.13 -14.55
CA GLU A 55 2.49 -3.76 -14.35
C GLU A 55 2.20 -2.89 -15.57
N TYR A 56 2.58 -3.27 -16.79
CA TYR A 56 2.78 -2.20 -17.78
C TYR A 56 1.74 -2.08 -18.89
N GLN A 57 0.94 -3.12 -19.15
CA GLN A 57 0.14 -3.11 -20.38
C GLN A 57 -1.22 -2.41 -20.25
N ASN A 58 -1.85 -2.47 -19.08
CA ASN A 58 -3.25 -2.04 -18.92
C ASN A 58 -3.49 -0.98 -17.83
N ASN A 59 -2.46 -0.60 -17.05
CA ASN A 59 -2.63 0.28 -15.89
C ASN A 59 -3.67 -0.26 -14.88
N ASP A 60 -3.76 -1.58 -14.70
CA ASP A 60 -4.70 -2.20 -13.75
C ASP A 60 -4.19 -2.07 -12.30
N ILE A 61 -2.88 -2.00 -12.09
CA ILE A 61 -2.29 -1.99 -10.73
C ILE A 61 -2.10 -0.56 -10.21
N LYS A 62 -2.67 -0.25 -9.04
CA LYS A 62 -2.39 0.97 -8.25
C LYS A 62 -1.73 0.57 -6.93
N ARG A 63 -0.66 1.25 -6.52
CA ARG A 63 0.06 0.88 -5.30
C ARG A 63 0.64 2.07 -4.54
N ILE A 64 0.68 1.91 -3.22
CA ILE A 64 1.54 2.67 -2.31
C ILE A 64 2.60 1.69 -1.82
N ALA A 65 3.88 2.06 -1.96
CA ALA A 65 5.01 1.27 -1.50
C ALA A 65 5.96 2.13 -0.68
N THR A 66 6.49 1.57 0.40
CA THR A 66 7.47 2.24 1.28
C THR A 66 8.86 1.66 1.08
N LYS A 67 9.91 2.40 1.46
CA LYS A 67 11.31 2.00 1.36
C LYS A 67 11.61 0.60 1.92
N SER A 68 10.98 0.23 3.04
CA SER A 68 11.21 -1.08 3.65
C SER A 68 10.42 -2.21 2.98
N GLY A 69 9.53 -1.93 2.03
CA GLY A 69 8.74 -2.92 1.30
C GLY A 69 7.31 -3.14 1.80
N ASN A 70 6.81 -2.30 2.74
CA ASN A 70 5.36 -2.32 3.06
C ASN A 70 4.57 -1.77 1.88
N ARG A 71 3.38 -2.34 1.63
CA ARG A 71 2.58 -2.05 0.45
C ARG A 71 1.07 -2.10 0.67
N LEU A 72 0.37 -1.20 0.02
CA LEU A 72 -1.07 -1.28 -0.27
C LEU A 72 -1.20 -1.36 -1.80
N VAL A 73 -1.81 -2.43 -2.31
CA VAL A 73 -1.94 -2.72 -3.74
C VAL A 73 -3.39 -2.94 -4.09
N MET A 74 -3.85 -2.34 -5.18
CA MET A 74 -5.17 -2.52 -5.79
C MET A 74 -4.95 -3.02 -7.22
N ASP A 75 -5.61 -4.11 -7.60
CA ASP A 75 -5.65 -4.63 -8.97
C ASP A 75 -7.05 -4.43 -9.52
N ASP A 76 -7.19 -3.61 -10.55
CA ASP A 76 -8.47 -3.26 -11.20
C ASP A 76 -8.82 -4.21 -12.36
N LYS A 77 -8.14 -5.36 -12.47
CA LYS A 77 -8.43 -6.33 -13.53
C LYS A 77 -9.85 -6.88 -13.41
N ASN A 78 -10.66 -6.59 -14.43
CA ASN A 78 -12.07 -6.95 -14.50
C ASN A 78 -12.37 -8.41 -14.10
N GLY A 79 -13.23 -8.59 -13.11
CA GLY A 79 -13.69 -9.88 -12.57
C GLY A 79 -12.65 -10.60 -11.70
N ARG A 80 -11.53 -9.93 -11.38
CA ARG A 80 -10.43 -10.41 -10.54
C ARG A 80 -9.87 -9.28 -9.67
N GLU A 81 -10.72 -8.34 -9.31
CA GLU A 81 -10.34 -7.15 -8.56
C GLU A 81 -9.83 -7.56 -7.18
N THR A 82 -8.70 -6.99 -6.77
CA THR A 82 -8.10 -7.29 -5.47
C THR A 82 -7.63 -6.05 -4.73
N ILE A 83 -7.64 -6.13 -3.40
CA ILE A 83 -6.97 -5.17 -2.51
C ILE A 83 -6.07 -5.96 -1.56
N VAL A 84 -4.79 -5.59 -1.48
CA VAL A 84 -3.81 -6.25 -0.63
C VAL A 84 -3.05 -5.24 0.22
N LEU A 85 -3.03 -5.44 1.53
CA LEU A 85 -2.13 -4.76 2.47
C LEU A 85 -1.10 -5.76 2.96
N GLY A 86 0.19 -5.45 2.82
CA GLY A 86 1.25 -6.39 3.17
C GLY A 86 2.49 -5.73 3.75
N THR A 87 3.11 -6.45 4.67
CA THR A 87 4.52 -6.24 5.06
C THR A 87 5.44 -6.83 3.98
N PRO A 88 6.77 -6.59 4.05
CA PRO A 88 7.69 -7.09 3.03
C PRO A 88 7.57 -8.59 2.79
N HIS A 89 7.42 -9.39 3.86
CA HIS A 89 7.54 -10.84 3.78
C HIS A 89 6.43 -11.64 4.49
N HIS A 90 6.03 -11.28 5.72
CA HIS A 90 5.43 -12.27 6.63
C HIS A 90 3.92 -12.14 6.87
N VAL A 91 3.36 -10.95 6.63
CA VAL A 91 1.97 -10.65 7.00
C VAL A 91 1.27 -9.94 5.86
N ARG A 92 0.06 -10.40 5.54
CA ARG A 92 -0.82 -9.78 4.54
C ARG A 92 -2.31 -9.97 4.85
N VAL A 93 -3.09 -9.00 4.39
CA VAL A 93 -4.55 -9.03 4.32
C VAL A 93 -4.93 -8.84 2.85
N SER A 94 -5.72 -9.76 2.31
CA SER A 94 -6.12 -9.77 0.89
C SER A 94 -7.63 -9.87 0.75
N LEU A 95 -8.21 -8.97 -0.05
CA LEU A 95 -9.62 -8.93 -0.41
C LEU A 95 -9.73 -9.24 -1.90
N PHE A 96 -10.62 -10.16 -2.26
CA PHE A 96 -10.86 -10.60 -3.63
C PHE A 96 -12.35 -10.41 -3.95
N ASP A 97 -12.66 -9.63 -4.99
CA ASP A 97 -14.03 -9.52 -5.48
C ASP A 97 -14.47 -10.82 -6.18
N GLY A 98 -13.58 -11.34 -7.04
CA GLY A 98 -13.70 -12.66 -7.64
C GLY A 98 -13.77 -13.76 -6.57
N GLY A 99 -14.95 -14.37 -6.42
CA GLY A 99 -15.19 -15.41 -5.40
C GLY A 99 -15.46 -14.88 -3.99
N SER A 100 -15.49 -13.55 -3.80
CA SER A 100 -15.89 -12.89 -2.54
C SER A 100 -15.11 -13.39 -1.33
N GLN A 101 -13.77 -13.37 -1.40
CA GLN A 101 -12.89 -13.95 -0.39
C GLN A 101 -12.13 -12.88 0.40
N LEU A 102 -12.00 -13.10 1.70
CA LEU A 102 -11.03 -12.43 2.58
C LEU A 102 -9.98 -13.45 3.03
N LEU A 103 -8.70 -13.12 2.87
CA LEU A 103 -7.58 -13.94 3.34
C LEU A 103 -6.73 -13.13 4.32
N LEU A 104 -6.50 -13.72 5.50
CA LEU A 104 -5.55 -13.25 6.49
C LEU A 104 -4.39 -14.24 6.53
N HIS A 105 -3.16 -13.77 6.39
CA HIS A 105 -1.98 -14.62 6.43
C HIS A 105 -0.90 -13.99 7.31
N SER A 106 -0.33 -14.81 8.18
CA SER A 106 0.79 -14.50 9.07
C SER A 106 1.68 -15.74 9.14
N ASP A 107 2.99 -15.57 9.05
CA ASP A 107 3.97 -16.62 9.36
C ASP A 107 4.06 -16.91 10.87
N GLY A 108 3.59 -15.97 11.70
CA GLY A 108 3.50 -16.11 13.15
C GLY A 108 2.05 -16.17 13.62
N ASP A 109 1.81 -15.58 14.79
CA ASP A 109 0.48 -15.61 15.41
C ASP A 109 -0.50 -14.63 14.76
N ILE A 110 -1.79 -14.98 14.81
CA ILE A 110 -2.91 -14.06 14.56
C ILE A 110 -3.68 -13.92 15.88
N HIS A 111 -3.58 -12.75 16.50
CA HIS A 111 -4.31 -12.45 17.73
C HIS A 111 -5.65 -11.75 17.42
N ILE A 112 -6.77 -12.36 17.84
CA ILE A 112 -8.11 -11.78 17.73
C ILE A 112 -8.64 -11.57 19.15
N ASN A 113 -8.72 -10.31 19.60
CA ASN A 113 -9.15 -9.93 20.94
C ASN A 113 -10.38 -9.02 20.89
N ALA A 114 -11.36 -9.27 21.75
CA ALA A 114 -12.52 -8.40 21.93
C ALA A 114 -12.87 -8.25 23.42
N GLY A 115 -13.18 -7.02 23.85
CA GLY A 115 -13.74 -6.78 25.19
C GLY A 115 -15.21 -7.19 25.33
N GLY A 116 -15.88 -7.48 24.20
CA GLY A 116 -17.23 -8.02 24.13
C GLY A 116 -17.25 -9.33 23.34
N THR A 117 -18.24 -9.50 22.46
CA THR A 117 -18.44 -10.76 21.72
C THR A 117 -17.77 -10.75 20.35
N VAL A 118 -17.05 -11.82 20.00
CA VAL A 118 -16.69 -12.17 18.63
C VAL A 118 -17.77 -13.09 18.06
N HIS A 119 -18.51 -12.64 17.03
CA HIS A 119 -19.57 -13.42 16.40
C HIS A 119 -19.13 -13.92 15.02
N MET A 120 -19.05 -15.24 14.86
CA MET A 120 -18.70 -15.89 13.59
C MET A 120 -19.90 -16.70 13.11
N LYS A 121 -20.43 -16.33 11.94
CA LYS A 121 -21.52 -17.06 11.29
C LYS A 121 -21.06 -17.49 9.90
N CYS A 122 -21.02 -18.79 9.69
CA CYS A 122 -20.61 -19.40 8.44
C CYS A 122 -21.40 -20.69 8.24
N ALA A 123 -21.51 -21.14 6.98
CA ALA A 123 -22.08 -22.45 6.70
C ALA A 123 -21.18 -23.58 7.24
N GLN A 124 -19.86 -23.38 7.19
CA GLN A 124 -18.86 -24.34 7.65
C GLN A 124 -17.67 -23.62 8.27
N PHE A 125 -17.20 -24.11 9.42
CA PHE A 125 -15.97 -23.66 10.08
C PHE A 125 -14.96 -24.80 10.07
N LEU A 126 -13.87 -24.63 9.32
CA LEU A 126 -12.83 -25.63 9.16
C LEU A 126 -11.60 -25.23 9.97
N ARG A 127 -10.97 -26.22 10.61
CA ARG A 127 -9.68 -26.10 11.27
C ARG A 127 -8.81 -27.26 10.81
N GLU A 128 -7.70 -26.92 10.18
CA GLU A 128 -6.65 -27.85 9.81
C GLU A 128 -5.48 -27.70 10.79
N VAL A 129 -4.88 -28.81 11.20
CA VAL A 129 -3.72 -28.85 12.09
C VAL A 129 -2.70 -29.80 11.49
N GLY A 130 -1.45 -29.34 11.33
CA GLY A 130 -0.32 -30.09 10.78
C GLY A 130 0.98 -29.62 11.38
#